data_AF-A0A435XE52-F1
#
_entry.id   AF-A0A435XE52-F1
#
_cell.length_a   1.000
_cell.length_b   1.000
_cell.length_c   1.000
_cell.angle_alpha   90.00
_cell.angle_beta   90.00
_cell.angle_gamma   90.00
#
_symmetry.space_group_name_H-M   'P 1'
#
loop_
_entity.id
_entity.type
_entity.pdbx_description
1 polymer ?
#
loop_
_entity_poly.entity_id
_entity_poly.type
_entity_poly.pdbx_seq_one_letter_code
_entity_poly.pdbx_strand_id
1 'polypeptide(L)' 'YLHHKYFEVNYGGDGMITLDRWFGTWHDGTREGEAMMDARFQKKKERMNAKAEANH' A
#
# COMPACT_ATOMS: atom_id res chain seq x y z
N TYR A 1 8.88 -8.88 8.71
CA TYR A 1 8.91 -9.62 7.42
C TYR A 1 8.14 -8.90 6.31
N LEU A 2 6.85 -8.62 6.48
CA LEU A 2 6.00 -8.04 5.42
C LEU A 2 6.49 -6.71 4.84
N HIS A 3 7.00 -5.79 5.68
CA HIS A 3 7.59 -4.53 5.21
C HIS A 3 8.73 -4.76 4.20
N HIS A 4 9.61 -5.74 4.45
CA HIS A 4 10.70 -6.07 3.51
C HIS A 4 10.23 -6.86 2.28
N LYS A 5 9.05 -7.47 2.34
CA LYS A 5 8.46 -8.18 1.19
C LYS A 5 7.75 -7.22 0.24
N TYR A 6 6.99 -6.28 0.80
CA TYR A 6 6.08 -5.43 0.02
C TYR A 6 6.44 -3.95 0.01
N PHE A 7 7.40 -3.48 0.82
CA PHE A 7 7.95 -2.11 0.93
C PHE A 7 6.95 -0.94 1.10
N GLU A 8 5.66 -1.13 0.80
CA GLU A 8 4.56 -0.16 0.89
C GLU A 8 3.66 -0.38 2.11
N VAL A 9 4.04 -1.28 3.02
CA VAL A 9 3.27 -1.62 4.21
C VAL A 9 4.11 -1.61 5.48
N ASN A 10 3.49 -1.34 6.63
CA ASN A 10 4.12 -1.42 7.95
C ASN A 10 5.42 -0.60 8.04
N TYR A 11 5.38 0.67 7.63
CA TYR A 11 6.56 1.53 7.48
C TYR A 11 7.39 1.72 8.75
N GLY A 12 6.79 1.53 9.93
CA GLY A 12 7.53 1.64 11.18
C GLY A 12 7.80 0.33 11.91
N GLY A 13 7.72 -0.81 11.21
CA GLY A 13 7.99 -2.13 11.80
C GLY A 13 6.99 -2.52 12.89
N ASP A 14 7.42 -3.36 13.85
CA ASP A 14 6.54 -3.90 14.90
C ASP A 14 6.10 -2.84 15.96
N GLY A 15 6.73 -1.67 15.99
CA GLY A 15 6.48 -0.62 17.01
C GLY A 15 5.61 0.56 16.57
N MET A 16 5.39 0.77 15.27
CA MET A 16 4.70 1.94 14.70
C MET A 16 3.40 1.58 13.95
N ILE A 17 2.85 0.41 14.29
CA ILE A 17 1.59 -0.15 13.77
C ILE A 17 0.42 0.85 13.85
N THR A 18 0.43 1.80 14.78
CA THR A 18 -0.65 2.80 14.96
C THR A 18 -0.75 3.77 13.78
N LEU A 19 0.36 4.27 13.27
CA LEU A 19 0.36 5.22 12.14
C LEU A 19 -0.09 4.53 10.84
N ASP A 20 0.43 3.34 10.59
CA ASP A 20 0.05 2.54 9.41
C ASP A 20 -1.45 2.21 9.39
N ARG A 21 -2.08 2.01 10.56
CA ARG A 21 -3.53 1.81 10.65
C ARG A 21 -4.32 3.08 10.35
N TRP A 22 -3.87 4.24 10.83
CA TRP A 22 -4.53 5.51 10.55
C TRP A 22 -4.41 5.94 9.09
N PHE A 23 -3.26 5.70 8.47
CA PHE A 23 -3.02 6.05 7.06
C PHE A 23 -3.40 4.93 6.08
N GLY A 24 -3.78 3.75 6.58
CA GLY A 24 -4.27 2.64 5.77
C GLY A 24 -3.18 1.87 5.03
N THR A 25 -1.93 1.93 5.48
CA THR A 25 -0.79 1.17 4.94
C THR A 25 -0.47 -0.08 5.75
N TRP A 26 -1.22 -0.36 6.82
CA TRP A 26 -1.02 -1.55 7.63
C TRP A 26 -1.35 -2.85 6.88
N HIS A 27 -0.59 -3.91 7.18
CA HIS A 27 -0.77 -5.26 6.61
C HIS A 27 -0.44 -6.33 7.66
N ASP A 28 -1.38 -7.21 7.97
CA ASP A 28 -1.22 -8.34 8.93
C ASP A 28 -0.69 -9.63 8.30
N GLY A 29 -0.77 -9.77 6.98
CA GLY A 29 -0.39 -11.00 6.27
C GLY A 29 -1.59 -11.88 5.92
N THR A 30 -2.80 -11.42 6.20
CA THR A 30 -4.04 -12.07 5.75
C THR A 30 -4.30 -11.83 4.27
N ARG A 31 -5.25 -12.57 3.70
CA ARG A 31 -5.68 -12.38 2.30
C ARG A 31 -6.37 -11.03 2.13
N GLU A 32 -7.07 -10.58 3.16
CA GLU A 32 -7.75 -9.29 3.22
C GLU A 32 -6.72 -8.15 3.23
N GLY A 33 -5.63 -8.30 4.01
CA GLY A 33 -4.48 -7.39 4.00
C GLY A 33 -3.88 -7.24 2.61
N GLU A 34 -3.66 -8.36 1.92
CA GLU A 34 -3.13 -8.40 0.56
C GLU A 34 -4.09 -7.70 -0.43
N ALA A 35 -5.38 -8.03 -0.39
CA ALA A 35 -6.39 -7.43 -1.25
C ALA A 35 -6.49 -5.90 -1.08
N MET A 36 -6.35 -5.40 0.15
CA MET A 36 -6.31 -3.96 0.41
C MET A 36 -5.06 -3.30 -0.19
N MET A 37 -3.90 -3.95 -0.09
CA MET A 37 -2.66 -3.46 -0.71
C MET A 37 -2.78 -3.42 -2.23
N ASP A 38 -3.26 -4.50 -2.85
CA ASP A 38 -3.45 -4.59 -4.29
C ASP A 38 -4.40 -3.51 -4.82
N ALA A 39 -5.52 -3.27 -4.11
CA ALA A 39 -6.46 -2.21 -4.47
C ALA A 39 -5.80 -0.81 -4.48
N ARG A 40 -4.94 -0.52 -3.49
CA ARG A 40 -4.17 0.75 -3.46
C ARG A 40 -3.19 0.82 -4.64
N PHE A 41 -2.52 -0.28 -4.96
CA PHE A 41 -1.57 -0.35 -6.07
C PHE A 41 -2.27 -0.12 -7.42
N GLN A 42 -3.42 -0.75 -7.67
CA GLN A 42 -4.18 -0.53 -8.91
C GLN A 42 -4.62 0.93 -9.04
N LYS A 43 -5.16 1.53 -7.98
CA LYS A 43 -5.54 2.95 -7.97
C LYS A 43 -4.35 3.87 -8.27
N LYS A 44 -3.16 3.55 -7.74
CA LYS A 44 -1.92 4.31 -8.03
C LYS A 44 -1.54 4.20 -9.51
N LYS A 45 -1.63 3.00 -10.09
CA LYS A 45 -1.35 2.73 -11.50
C LYS A 45 -2.31 3.46 -12.42
N GLU A 46 -3.62 3.40 -12.16
CA GLU A 46 -4.65 4.12 -12.92
C GLU A 46 -4.38 5.63 -12.92
N ARG A 47 -4.09 6.22 -11.75
CA ARG A 47 -3.74 7.64 -11.64
C ARG A 47 -2.49 8.01 -12.46
N MET A 48 -1.48 7.15 -12.47
CA MET A 48 -0.26 7.38 -13.24
C MET A 48 -0.52 7.30 -14.74
N ASN A 49 -1.32 6.34 -15.19
CA ASN A 49 -1.71 6.20 -16.60
C ASN A 49 -2.52 7.41 -17.06
N ALA A 50 -3.54 7.81 -16.31
CA ALA A 50 -4.35 9.00 -16.62
C ALA A 50 -3.50 10.28 -16.70
N LYS A 51 -2.50 10.42 -15.81
CA LYS A 51 -1.55 11.54 -15.88
C LYS A 51 -0.66 11.47 -17.12
N ALA A 52 -0.22 10.29 -17.52
CA ALA A 52 0.60 10.10 -18.72
C ALA A 52 -0.20 10.44 -19.99
N GLU A 53 -1.45 9.97 -20.08
CA GLU A 53 -2.37 10.28 -21.18
C GLU A 53 -2.68 11.78 -21.27
N ALA A 54 -2.89 12.45 -20.13
CA ALA A 54 -3.16 13.89 -20.12
C ALA A 54 -1.96 14.76 -20.52
N ASN A 55 -0.74 14.22 -20.45
CA ASN A 55 0.50 14.93 -20.79
C ASN A 55 0.97 14.67 -22.23
N HIS A 56 0.26 13.83 -22.99
CA HIS A 56 0.53 13.51 -24.39
C HIS A 56 -0.47 14.24 -25.29
#